data_AF-A0A962UY79-F1
#
_entry.id   AF-A0A962UY79-F1
#
_cell.length_a   1.000
_cell.length_b   1.000
_cell.length_c   1.000
_cell.angle_alpha   90.00
_cell.angle_beta   90.00
_cell.angle_gamma   90.00
#
_symmetry.space_group_name_H-M   'P 1'
#
loop_
_entity.id
_entity.type
_entity.pdbx_description
1 polymer ?
#
loop_
_entity_poly.entity_id
_entity_poly.type
_entity_poly.pdbx_seq_one_letter_code
_entity_poly.pdbx_strand_id
1 'polypeptide(L)'
;MVKEFRKFRLTAILRLGILLIGFCSSSSAAAQSVRAVLDKTSIFAGETVVLTIEVDGQVSGESPDVGRLTESFDILNSSSRTQIQLINNQQTVLNRWIFELEPKTTGTLAIPALSIGPQLKTNPLTLTVLPAPQLDEAAKDIFIEVSAEPRNPYVQEQVRYSERIFLAAPLADDTLRRDGTLQDALLQPLGEMKRYVAERDGRNYQVFERNYALIPE
;
A
#
# COMPACT_ATOMS: atom_id res chain seq x y z
N MET A 1 -27.33 -2.29 82.16
CA MET A 1 -27.91 -2.87 80.93
C MET A 1 -27.73 -1.93 79.71
N VAL A 2 -26.53 -1.37 79.47
CA VAL A 2 -26.32 -0.35 78.38
C VAL A 2 -25.01 -0.55 77.58
N LYS A 3 -24.07 -1.41 78.02
CA LYS A 3 -22.73 -1.53 77.39
C LYS A 3 -22.63 -2.49 76.19
N GLU A 4 -23.58 -3.41 76.01
CA GLU A 4 -23.53 -4.45 74.97
C GLU A 4 -24.01 -3.95 73.58
N PHE A 5 -24.92 -2.97 73.53
CA PHE A 5 -25.48 -2.47 72.27
C PHE A 5 -24.50 -1.66 71.39
N ARG A 6 -23.43 -1.11 71.98
CA ARG A 6 -22.42 -0.32 71.24
C ARG A 6 -21.45 -1.16 70.42
N LYS A 7 -21.12 -2.38 70.88
CA LYS A 7 -20.15 -3.26 70.21
C LYS A 7 -20.70 -3.86 68.91
N PHE A 8 -22.01 -4.13 68.86
CA PHE A 8 -22.69 -4.70 67.69
C PHE A 8 -22.85 -3.67 66.55
N ARG A 9 -23.08 -2.39 66.88
CA ARG A 9 -23.14 -1.30 65.89
C ARG A 9 -21.76 -0.96 65.30
N LEU A 10 -20.69 -1.08 66.09
CA LEU A 10 -19.33 -0.79 65.64
C LEU A 10 -18.79 -1.85 64.66
N THR A 11 -19.07 -3.13 64.89
CA THR A 11 -18.64 -4.23 64.00
C THR A 11 -19.44 -4.26 62.68
N ALA A 12 -20.71 -3.85 62.69
CA ALA A 12 -21.52 -3.71 61.48
C ALA A 12 -21.04 -2.56 60.58
N ILE A 13 -20.64 -1.41 61.17
CA ILE A 13 -20.08 -0.28 60.42
C ILE A 13 -18.69 -0.61 59.86
N LEU A 14 -17.88 -1.40 60.59
CA LEU A 14 -16.56 -1.85 60.12
C LEU A 14 -16.66 -2.84 58.94
N ARG A 15 -17.65 -3.75 58.95
CA ARG A 15 -17.91 -4.68 57.84
C ARG A 15 -18.50 -4.00 56.61
N LEU A 16 -19.32 -2.96 56.78
CA LEU A 16 -19.87 -2.17 55.68
C LEU A 16 -18.80 -1.28 55.02
N GLY A 17 -17.84 -0.76 55.80
CA GLY A 17 -16.68 -0.02 55.27
C GLY A 17 -15.72 -0.88 54.46
N ILE A 18 -15.51 -2.14 54.86
CA ILE A 18 -14.65 -3.10 54.13
C ILE A 18 -15.31 -3.58 52.83
N LEU A 19 -16.64 -3.63 52.76
CA LEU A 19 -17.35 -3.98 51.52
C LEU A 19 -17.37 -2.81 50.51
N LEU A 20 -17.30 -1.55 50.96
CA LEU A 20 -17.33 -0.37 50.09
C LEU A 20 -15.96 0.01 49.50
N ILE A 21 -14.85 -0.45 50.10
CA ILE A 21 -13.48 -0.22 49.61
C ILE A 21 -13.10 -1.24 48.51
N GLY A 22 -13.82 -2.36 48.39
CA GLY A 22 -13.59 -3.37 47.35
C GLY A 22 -14.16 -3.04 45.96
N PHE A 23 -14.93 -1.95 45.81
CA PHE A 23 -15.72 -1.71 44.60
C PHE A 23 -15.11 -0.71 43.60
N CYS A 24 -13.94 -0.10 43.89
CA CYS A 24 -13.46 1.04 43.09
C CYS A 24 -12.23 0.78 42.19
N SER A 25 -11.72 -0.44 42.09
CA SER A 25 -10.52 -0.74 41.28
C SER A 25 -10.87 -1.47 39.98
N SER A 26 -11.87 -0.98 39.24
CA SER A 26 -12.05 -1.38 37.84
C SER A 26 -11.30 -0.37 36.97
N SER A 27 -9.97 -0.49 36.92
CA SER A 27 -9.18 0.24 35.92
C SER A 27 -9.57 -0.32 34.56
N SER A 28 -10.42 0.40 33.83
CA SER A 28 -10.67 0.12 32.41
C SER A 28 -9.36 0.37 31.67
N ALA A 29 -8.59 -0.69 31.42
CA ALA A 29 -7.50 -0.63 30.46
C ALA A 29 -8.11 -0.23 29.11
N ALA A 30 -7.74 0.93 28.58
CA ALA A 30 -8.12 1.31 27.23
C ALA A 30 -7.55 0.25 26.28
N ALA A 31 -8.43 -0.50 25.60
CA ALA A 31 -8.01 -1.53 24.68
C ALA A 31 -7.21 -0.88 23.55
N GLN A 32 -5.97 -1.32 23.40
CA GLN A 32 -5.09 -0.87 22.34
C GLN A 32 -5.66 -1.31 20.99
N SER A 33 -5.92 -0.37 20.09
CA SER A 33 -6.56 -0.64 18.81
C SER A 33 -5.51 -1.04 17.76
N VAL A 34 -5.84 -2.06 16.96
CA VAL A 34 -4.99 -2.57 15.88
C VAL A 34 -5.82 -2.61 14.61
N ARG A 35 -5.29 -2.04 13.54
CA ARG A 35 -5.93 -2.00 12.22
C ARG A 35 -4.94 -2.46 11.16
N ALA A 36 -5.42 -3.28 10.23
CA ALA A 36 -4.71 -3.59 8.99
C ALA A 36 -5.59 -3.21 7.80
N VAL A 37 -4.99 -2.66 6.75
CA VAL A 37 -5.69 -2.23 5.53
C VAL A 37 -4.80 -2.43 4.31
N LEU A 38 -5.42 -2.82 3.21
CA LEU A 38 -4.79 -2.82 1.89
C LEU A 38 -5.18 -1.54 1.15
N ASP A 39 -4.26 -0.99 0.37
CA ASP A 39 -4.57 0.10 -0.56
C ASP A 39 -5.54 -0.35 -1.67
N LYS A 40 -5.48 -1.63 -2.06
CA LYS A 40 -6.37 -2.27 -3.05
C LYS A 40 -6.84 -3.65 -2.57
N THR A 41 -8.06 -4.03 -2.95
CA THR A 41 -8.62 -5.36 -2.64
C THR A 41 -8.58 -6.33 -3.83
N SER A 42 -8.23 -5.84 -5.01
CA SER A 42 -8.01 -6.64 -6.23
C SER A 42 -6.88 -6.05 -7.06
N ILE A 43 -6.03 -6.92 -7.61
CA ILE A 43 -4.91 -6.57 -8.51
C ILE A 43 -4.75 -7.63 -9.61
N PHE A 44 -3.98 -7.34 -10.65
CA PHE A 44 -3.56 -8.32 -11.66
C PHE A 44 -2.24 -9.01 -11.26
N ALA A 45 -2.00 -10.20 -11.80
CA ALA A 45 -0.72 -10.89 -11.61
C ALA A 45 0.44 -10.02 -12.17
N GLY A 46 1.51 -9.89 -11.39
CA GLY A 46 2.65 -9.02 -11.68
C GLY A 46 2.51 -7.58 -11.13
N GLU A 47 1.37 -7.23 -10.52
CA GLU A 47 1.23 -5.99 -9.76
C GLU A 47 1.53 -6.21 -8.27
N THR A 48 1.85 -5.12 -7.57
CA THR A 48 2.05 -5.10 -6.11
C THR A 48 0.85 -4.49 -5.39
N VAL A 49 0.72 -4.81 -4.09
CA VAL A 49 -0.26 -4.24 -3.17
C VAL A 49 0.43 -3.75 -1.91
N VAL A 50 -0.09 -2.69 -1.29
CA VAL A 50 0.46 -2.12 -0.07
C VAL A 50 -0.41 -2.50 1.13
N LEU A 51 0.19 -3.23 2.07
CA LEU A 51 -0.41 -3.53 3.38
C LEU A 51 0.07 -2.51 4.42
N THR A 52 -0.87 -1.78 5.01
CA THR A 52 -0.61 -0.87 6.13
C THR A 52 -1.19 -1.42 7.42
N ILE A 53 -0.38 -1.49 8.46
CA ILE A 53 -0.78 -1.90 9.81
C ILE A 53 -0.58 -0.71 10.75
N GLU A 54 -1.61 -0.37 11.51
CA GLU A 54 -1.63 0.74 12.45
C GLU A 54 -2.01 0.25 13.85
N VAL A 55 -1.28 0.74 14.84
CA VAL A 55 -1.53 0.45 16.26
C VAL A 55 -1.52 1.76 17.03
N ASP A 56 -2.64 2.06 17.68
CA ASP A 56 -2.72 3.16 18.64
C ASP A 56 -2.00 2.77 19.94
N GLY A 57 -1.41 3.74 20.64
CA GLY A 57 -0.72 3.49 21.90
C GLY A 57 0.73 2.99 21.74
N GLN A 58 1.40 2.78 22.86
CA GLN A 58 2.80 2.40 22.89
C GLN A 58 2.95 0.89 22.66
N VAL A 59 3.83 0.51 21.74
CA VAL A 59 4.24 -0.88 21.48
C VAL A 59 5.73 -0.95 21.79
N SER A 60 6.15 -1.94 22.56
CA SER A 60 7.49 -2.02 23.17
C SER A 60 8.58 -2.43 22.16
N GLY A 61 8.70 -1.69 21.05
CA GLY A 61 9.60 -2.03 19.94
C GLY A 61 9.21 -3.29 19.16
N GLU A 62 8.01 -3.82 19.41
CA GLU A 62 7.49 -5.01 18.74
C GLU A 62 7.06 -4.67 17.32
N SER A 63 7.32 -5.58 16.37
CA SER A 63 6.88 -5.45 14.97
C SER A 63 5.90 -6.58 14.60
N PRO A 64 5.10 -6.40 13.55
CA PRO A 64 4.22 -7.46 13.05
C PRO A 64 5.00 -8.71 12.63
N ASP A 65 4.61 -9.87 13.13
CA ASP A 65 5.12 -11.16 12.65
C ASP A 65 4.51 -11.46 11.27
N VAL A 66 5.35 -11.31 10.24
CA VAL A 66 5.01 -11.54 8.83
C VAL A 66 5.41 -12.94 8.34
N GLY A 67 5.86 -13.84 9.21
CA GLY A 67 6.37 -15.16 8.80
C GLY A 67 5.35 -16.01 8.03
N ARG A 68 4.05 -15.90 8.37
CA ARG A 68 2.96 -16.56 7.64
C ARG A 68 2.60 -15.87 6.32
N LEU A 69 2.89 -14.57 6.21
CA LEU A 69 2.59 -13.78 5.01
C LEU A 69 3.46 -14.21 3.84
N THR A 70 4.71 -14.60 4.10
CA THR A 70 5.68 -14.99 3.08
C THR A 70 5.36 -16.31 2.38
N GLU A 71 4.40 -17.09 2.90
CA GLU A 71 3.89 -18.30 2.25
C GLU A 71 3.15 -17.96 0.92
N SER A 72 2.47 -16.80 0.85
CA SER A 72 1.67 -16.39 -0.32
C SER A 72 2.18 -15.13 -1.02
N PHE A 73 3.06 -14.37 -0.38
CA PHE A 73 3.57 -13.09 -0.88
C PHE A 73 5.08 -13.01 -0.77
N ASP A 74 5.72 -12.30 -1.70
CA ASP A 74 7.07 -11.78 -1.52
C ASP A 74 6.99 -10.34 -0.98
N ILE A 75 7.80 -10.04 0.03
CA ILE A 75 7.86 -8.70 0.63
C ILE A 75 8.99 -7.95 -0.07
N LEU A 76 8.63 -7.09 -1.01
CA LEU A 76 9.60 -6.33 -1.80
C LEU A 76 10.18 -5.16 -1.00
N ASN A 77 9.35 -4.55 -0.17
CA ASN A 77 9.75 -3.42 0.66
C ASN A 77 9.00 -3.44 2.00
N SER A 78 9.64 -2.90 3.04
CA SER A 78 9.06 -2.77 4.37
C SER A 78 9.55 -1.49 5.04
N SER A 79 8.65 -0.75 5.66
CA SER A 79 9.00 0.43 6.45
C SER A 79 8.15 0.55 7.69
N SER A 80 8.67 1.23 8.71
CA SER A 80 7.97 1.48 9.96
C SER A 80 8.12 2.92 10.41
N ARG A 81 7.08 3.50 11.01
CA ARG A 81 7.08 4.85 11.56
C ARG A 81 6.28 4.90 12.86
N THR A 82 6.86 5.52 13.88
CA THR A 82 6.16 5.88 15.11
C THR A 82 5.96 7.39 15.15
N GLN A 83 4.73 7.82 15.43
CA GLN A 83 4.36 9.23 15.58
C GLN A 83 3.84 9.47 16.99
N ILE A 84 4.43 10.45 17.68
CA ILE A 84 3.99 10.87 19.01
C ILE A 84 3.41 12.27 18.89
N GLN A 85 2.18 12.46 19.35
CA GLN A 85 1.49 13.74 19.42
C GLN A 85 1.16 14.06 20.88
N LEU A 86 1.38 15.31 21.28
CA LEU A 86 1.03 15.81 22.61
C LEU A 86 0.06 16.99 22.43
N ILE A 87 -1.22 16.77 22.78
CA ILE A 87 -2.28 17.77 22.66
C ILE A 87 -2.93 17.93 24.04
N ASN A 88 -2.96 19.14 24.59
CA ASN A 88 -3.55 19.43 25.91
C ASN A 88 -3.06 18.47 27.03
N ASN A 89 -1.75 18.23 27.09
CA ASN A 89 -1.12 17.25 27.99
C ASN A 89 -1.56 15.78 27.81
N GLN A 90 -2.32 15.45 26.75
CA GLN A 90 -2.63 14.07 26.39
C GLN A 90 -1.67 13.59 25.30
N GLN A 91 -0.95 12.51 25.60
CA GLN A 91 -0.03 11.87 24.67
C GLN A 91 -0.78 10.82 23.83
N THR A 92 -0.74 10.98 22.52
CA THR A 92 -1.20 9.97 21.54
C THR A 92 0.02 9.41 20.83
N VAL A 93 0.13 8.09 20.77
CA VAL A 93 1.21 7.39 20.04
C VAL A 93 0.55 6.57 18.94
N LEU A 94 1.06 6.66 17.72
CA LEU A 94 0.61 5.88 16.57
C LEU A 94 1.80 5.18 15.94
N ASN A 95 1.73 3.86 15.82
CA ASN A 95 2.75 3.03 15.19
C ASN A 95 2.21 2.51 13.87
N ARG A 96 2.97 2.67 12.80
CA ARG A 96 2.59 2.28 11.45
C ARG A 96 3.66 1.42 10.82
N TRP A 97 3.28 0.29 10.26
CA TRP A 97 4.11 -0.53 9.38
C TRP A 97 3.49 -0.57 7.99
N ILE A 98 4.33 -0.46 6.96
CA ILE A 98 3.93 -0.49 5.56
C ILE A 98 4.76 -1.56 4.87
N PHE A 99 4.09 -2.50 4.22
CA PHE A 99 4.69 -3.57 3.45
C PHE A 99 4.22 -3.51 2.00
N GLU A 100 5.17 -3.54 1.07
CA GLU A 100 4.89 -3.73 -0.36
C GLU A 100 4.97 -5.22 -0.66
N LEU A 101 3.85 -5.78 -1.12
CA LEU A 101 3.67 -7.20 -1.29
C LEU A 101 3.46 -7.54 -2.77
N GLU A 102 4.23 -8.51 -3.26
CA GLU A 102 4.01 -9.15 -4.56
C GLU A 102 3.36 -10.53 -4.34
N PRO A 103 2.19 -10.83 -4.95
CA PRO A 103 1.57 -12.14 -4.80
C PRO A 103 2.27 -13.21 -5.63
N LYS A 104 2.49 -14.38 -5.02
CA LYS A 104 3.16 -15.52 -5.68
C LYS A 104 2.27 -16.28 -6.67
N THR A 105 0.95 -16.18 -6.49
CA THR A 105 -0.03 -16.94 -7.27
C THR A 105 -1.30 -16.11 -7.53
N THR A 106 -2.04 -16.49 -8.56
CA THR A 106 -3.36 -15.93 -8.87
C THR A 106 -4.46 -16.56 -8.01
N GLY A 107 -5.58 -15.85 -7.86
CA GLY A 107 -6.75 -16.29 -7.13
C GLY A 107 -7.01 -15.44 -5.88
N THR A 108 -7.86 -15.94 -5.00
CA THR A 108 -8.16 -15.26 -3.74
C THR A 108 -7.13 -15.67 -2.69
N LEU A 109 -6.27 -14.73 -2.29
CA LEU A 109 -5.22 -14.92 -1.30
C LEU A 109 -5.65 -14.36 0.05
N ALA A 110 -5.42 -15.14 1.11
CA ALA A 110 -5.67 -14.71 2.47
C ALA A 110 -4.42 -14.03 3.05
N ILE A 111 -4.60 -12.88 3.68
CA ILE A 111 -3.62 -12.29 4.58
C ILE A 111 -4.02 -12.73 5.99
N PRO A 112 -3.25 -13.61 6.64
CA PRO A 112 -3.61 -14.12 7.95
C PRO A 112 -3.62 -13.00 8.99
N ALA A 113 -4.27 -13.24 10.13
CA ALA A 113 -4.12 -12.37 11.29
C ALA A 113 -2.65 -12.32 11.72
N LEU A 114 -2.05 -11.13 11.66
CA LEU A 114 -0.66 -10.90 12.00
C LEU A 114 -0.56 -10.48 13.46
N SER A 115 0.38 -11.05 14.20
CA SER A 115 0.56 -10.75 15.62
C SER A 115 1.56 -9.60 15.79
N ILE A 116 1.27 -8.68 16.71
CA ILE A 116 2.19 -7.62 17.14
C ILE A 116 2.43 -7.85 18.62
N GLY A 117 3.58 -8.43 18.96
CA GLY A 117 3.84 -8.86 20.32
C GLY A 117 2.87 -9.96 20.82
N PRO A 118 2.72 -10.12 22.14
CA PRO A 118 1.95 -11.22 22.73
C PRO A 118 0.43 -11.01 22.74
N GLN A 119 -0.04 -9.76 22.68
CA GLN A 119 -1.45 -9.43 22.96
C GLN A 119 -2.23 -8.89 21.75
N LEU A 120 -1.54 -8.33 20.75
CA LEU A 120 -2.18 -7.63 19.64
C LEU A 120 -2.18 -8.49 18.39
N LYS A 121 -3.32 -8.50 17.68
CA LYS A 121 -3.46 -9.17 16.39
C LYS A 121 -4.29 -8.33 15.43
N THR A 122 -3.93 -8.36 14.15
CA THR A 122 -4.77 -7.80 13.10
C THR A 122 -5.95 -8.72 12.80
N ASN A 123 -6.99 -8.16 12.20
CA ASN A 123 -7.99 -8.97 11.51
C ASN A 123 -7.40 -9.54 10.22
N PRO A 124 -7.79 -10.76 9.81
CA PRO A 124 -7.40 -11.29 8.52
C PRO A 124 -7.99 -10.45 7.39
N LEU A 125 -7.25 -10.34 6.29
CA LEU A 125 -7.68 -9.64 5.08
C LEU A 125 -7.68 -10.60 3.88
N THR A 126 -8.23 -10.15 2.77
CA THR A 126 -8.33 -10.94 1.54
C THR A 126 -7.98 -10.06 0.36
N LEU A 127 -7.15 -10.59 -0.55
CA LEU A 127 -6.76 -9.97 -1.80
C LEU A 127 -7.20 -10.86 -2.96
N THR A 128 -7.80 -10.28 -4.00
CA THR A 128 -8.08 -11.00 -5.25
C THR A 128 -7.00 -10.71 -6.27
N VAL A 129 -6.30 -11.74 -6.74
CA VAL A 129 -5.27 -11.64 -7.78
C VAL A 129 -5.83 -12.23 -9.07
N LEU A 130 -6.18 -11.37 -10.01
CA LEU A 130 -6.66 -11.77 -11.32
C LEU A 130 -5.47 -12.26 -12.15
N PRO A 131 -5.64 -13.27 -13.01
CA PRO A 131 -4.64 -13.58 -14.03
C PRO A 131 -4.27 -12.31 -14.80
N ALA A 132 -3.00 -12.16 -15.14
CA ALA A 132 -2.60 -11.13 -16.08
C ALA A 132 -3.49 -11.28 -17.34
N PRO A 133 -3.99 -10.18 -17.92
CA PRO A 133 -4.77 -10.25 -19.14
C PRO A 133 -3.98 -11.08 -20.16
N GLN A 134 -4.53 -12.22 -20.59
CA GLN A 134 -3.97 -12.93 -21.72
C GLN A 134 -4.22 -12.03 -22.93
N LEU A 135 -3.15 -11.37 -23.38
CA LEU A 135 -3.13 -10.78 -24.70
C LEU A 135 -3.26 -11.94 -25.68
N ASP A 136 -4.47 -12.18 -26.19
CA ASP A 136 -4.63 -12.95 -27.41
C ASP A 136 -3.69 -12.32 -28.44
N GLU A 137 -2.83 -13.10 -29.09
CA GLU A 137 -1.90 -12.57 -30.10
C GLU A 137 -2.66 -11.87 -31.27
N ALA A 138 -3.96 -12.14 -31.42
CA ALA A 138 -4.87 -11.46 -32.34
C ALA A 138 -5.47 -10.14 -31.80
N ALA A 139 -5.33 -9.86 -30.51
CA ALA A 139 -5.79 -8.66 -29.82
C ALA A 139 -4.58 -7.96 -29.17
N LYS A 140 -3.69 -7.39 -29.98
CA LYS A 140 -2.75 -6.36 -29.50
C LYS A 140 -3.54 -5.11 -29.15
N ASP A 141 -4.17 -5.11 -27.97
CA ASP A 141 -4.91 -3.96 -27.46
C ASP A 141 -3.98 -2.79 -27.13
N ILE A 142 -2.68 -3.05 -27.03
CA ILE A 142 -1.62 -2.05 -26.95
C ILE A 142 -0.37 -2.48 -27.74
N PHE A 143 0.22 -1.55 -28.50
CA PHE A 143 1.56 -1.73 -29.07
C PHE A 143 2.25 -0.38 -29.29
N ILE A 144 3.58 -0.41 -29.46
CA ILE A 144 4.40 0.79 -29.67
C ILE A 144 5.14 0.66 -31.00
N GLU A 145 5.02 1.67 -31.84
CA GLU A 145 5.90 1.87 -32.99
C GLU A 145 6.94 2.94 -32.66
N VAL A 146 8.20 2.65 -32.99
CA VAL A 146 9.32 3.56 -32.78
C VAL A 146 10.00 3.83 -34.10
N SER A 147 10.33 5.09 -34.36
CA SER A 147 11.19 5.47 -35.47
C SER A 147 12.30 6.39 -34.98
N ALA A 148 13.53 6.14 -35.42
CA ALA A 148 14.69 6.96 -35.13
C ALA A 148 15.44 7.24 -36.42
N GLU A 149 15.63 8.52 -36.75
CA GLU A 149 16.30 8.95 -37.98
C GLU A 149 17.27 10.12 -37.70
N PRO A 150 18.54 10.03 -38.15
CA PRO A 150 19.16 8.90 -38.87
C PRO A 150 19.42 7.69 -37.96
N ARG A 151 19.54 6.49 -38.54
CA ARG A 151 19.76 5.23 -37.79
C ARG A 151 21.20 5.02 -37.31
N ASN A 152 22.17 5.68 -37.95
CA ASN A 152 23.59 5.62 -37.60
C ASN A 152 24.11 7.06 -37.36
N PRO A 153 23.71 7.70 -36.27
CA PRO A 153 24.14 9.05 -35.94
C PRO A 153 25.59 9.08 -35.47
N TYR A 154 26.27 10.21 -35.67
CA TYR A 154 27.50 10.54 -34.99
C TYR A 154 27.23 11.10 -33.58
N VAL A 155 28.29 11.19 -32.76
CA VAL A 155 28.25 11.89 -31.47
C VAL A 155 27.79 13.34 -31.68
N GLN A 156 26.90 13.82 -30.81
CA GLN A 156 26.25 15.13 -30.86
C GLN A 156 25.36 15.39 -32.09
N GLU A 157 25.10 14.36 -32.91
CA GLU A 157 24.14 14.47 -34.00
C GLU A 157 22.71 14.28 -33.48
N GLN A 158 21.81 15.18 -33.88
CA GLN A 158 20.41 15.11 -33.48
C GLN A 158 19.68 14.00 -34.25
N VAL A 159 19.20 13.00 -33.52
CA VAL A 159 18.29 11.98 -34.02
C VAL A 159 16.85 12.36 -33.71
N ARG A 160 15.99 12.38 -34.73
CA ARG A 160 14.55 12.49 -34.54
C ARG A 160 14.02 11.13 -34.09
N TYR A 161 13.60 11.06 -32.84
CA TYR A 161 13.04 9.87 -32.24
C TYR A 161 11.54 10.05 -32.02
N SER A 162 10.71 9.17 -32.59
CA SER A 162 9.25 9.23 -32.51
C SER A 162 8.70 7.94 -31.91
N GLU A 163 7.81 8.07 -30.94
CA GLU A 163 7.06 6.97 -30.34
C GLU A 163 5.59 7.15 -30.62
N ARG A 164 4.97 6.12 -31.18
CA ARG A 164 3.52 6.04 -31.37
C ARG A 164 2.99 4.88 -30.58
N ILE A 165 2.22 5.18 -29.54
CA ILE A 165 1.57 4.19 -28.70
C ILE A 165 0.15 4.02 -29.22
N PHE A 166 -0.18 2.81 -29.69
CA PHE A 166 -1.49 2.44 -30.22
C PHE A 166 -2.27 1.71 -29.14
N LEU A 167 -3.51 2.15 -28.88
CA LEU A 167 -4.38 1.62 -27.84
C LEU A 167 -5.78 1.34 -28.42
N ALA A 168 -6.25 0.10 -28.27
CA ALA A 168 -7.57 -0.29 -28.76
C ALA A 168 -8.69 -0.10 -27.72
N ALA A 169 -8.33 0.16 -26.47
CA ALA A 169 -9.25 0.46 -25.37
C ALA A 169 -8.86 1.77 -24.66
N PRO A 170 -9.82 2.52 -24.09
CA PRO A 170 -9.53 3.75 -23.39
C PRO A 170 -8.73 3.49 -22.10
N LEU A 171 -7.64 4.24 -21.90
CA LEU A 171 -6.87 4.27 -20.65
C LEU A 171 -7.21 5.53 -19.84
N ALA A 172 -7.04 5.46 -18.51
CA ALA A 172 -7.00 6.65 -17.68
C ALA A 172 -5.77 7.50 -18.05
N ASP A 173 -5.97 8.81 -18.24
CA ASP A 173 -5.05 9.74 -18.91
C ASP A 173 -3.65 9.87 -18.24
N ASP A 174 -3.46 9.37 -17.01
CA ASP A 174 -2.22 9.53 -16.22
C ASP A 174 -1.25 8.31 -16.30
N THR A 175 -1.61 7.27 -17.05
CA THR A 175 -0.83 6.01 -17.10
C THR A 175 0.30 6.03 -18.11
N LEU A 176 0.29 6.96 -19.06
CA LEU A 176 1.27 7.00 -20.14
C LEU A 176 2.44 7.92 -19.77
N ARG A 177 3.19 7.60 -18.72
CA ARG A 177 4.48 8.26 -18.47
C ARG A 177 5.62 7.47 -19.09
N ARG A 178 6.60 8.18 -19.65
CA ARG A 178 7.91 7.58 -19.90
C ARG A 178 8.68 7.69 -18.59
N ASP A 179 9.09 6.55 -18.07
CA ASP A 179 10.04 6.48 -16.98
C ASP A 179 11.42 6.05 -17.52
N GLY A 180 12.49 6.52 -16.89
CA GLY A 180 13.87 6.17 -17.24
C GLY A 180 14.70 7.33 -17.81
N THR A 181 15.99 7.34 -17.46
CA THR A 181 17.02 8.22 -18.02
C THR A 181 17.93 7.41 -18.95
N LEU A 182 18.41 8.03 -20.02
CA LEU A 182 19.44 7.45 -20.87
C LEU A 182 20.82 7.78 -20.27
N GLN A 183 21.75 6.82 -20.28
CA GLN A 183 23.09 7.02 -19.70
C GLN A 183 24.02 7.81 -20.64
N ASP A 184 24.00 7.51 -21.94
CA ASP A 184 24.93 8.05 -22.95
C ASP A 184 24.24 8.87 -24.05
N ALA A 185 23.08 9.44 -23.75
CA ALA A 185 22.35 10.29 -24.69
C ALA A 185 21.40 11.25 -23.97
N LEU A 186 21.28 12.45 -24.51
CA LEU A 186 20.30 13.44 -24.09
C LEU A 186 18.99 13.23 -24.88
N LEU A 187 17.86 13.23 -24.17
CA LEU A 187 16.54 13.14 -24.78
C LEU A 187 15.72 14.40 -24.44
N GLN A 188 15.34 15.17 -25.46
CA GLN A 188 14.56 16.40 -25.31
C GLN A 188 13.21 16.30 -26.03
N PRO A 189 12.08 16.64 -25.41
CA PRO A 189 10.79 16.69 -26.09
C PRO A 189 10.79 17.66 -27.27
N LEU A 190 10.27 17.22 -28.41
CA LEU A 190 10.05 18.05 -29.60
C LEU A 190 8.55 18.33 -29.77
N GLY A 191 8.09 19.34 -29.05
CA GLY A 191 6.70 19.79 -29.07
C GLY A 191 5.79 19.01 -28.12
N GLU A 192 4.48 19.23 -28.29
CA GLU A 192 3.46 18.59 -27.47
C GLU A 192 3.14 17.16 -27.96
N MET A 193 2.67 16.32 -27.04
CA MET A 193 2.16 14.99 -27.37
C MET A 193 0.89 15.13 -28.21
N LYS A 194 0.83 14.43 -29.35
CA LYS A 194 -0.37 14.40 -30.19
C LYS A 194 -1.24 13.22 -29.82
N ARG A 195 -2.56 13.41 -29.91
CA ARG A 195 -3.59 12.38 -29.73
C ARG A 195 -4.48 12.33 -30.96
N TYR A 196 -4.61 11.17 -31.59
CA TYR A 196 -5.47 10.97 -32.77
C TYR A 196 -5.95 9.52 -32.86
N VAL A 197 -6.81 9.21 -33.83
CA VAL A 197 -7.25 7.84 -34.12
C VAL A 197 -6.62 7.39 -35.43
N ALA A 198 -6.11 6.15 -35.47
CA ALA A 198 -5.59 5.53 -36.67
C ALA A 198 -6.12 4.11 -36.83
N GLU A 199 -6.37 3.70 -38.07
CA GLU A 199 -6.71 2.32 -38.40
C GLU A 199 -5.45 1.49 -38.63
N ARG A 200 -5.41 0.30 -38.05
CA ARG A 200 -4.38 -0.74 -38.28
C ARG A 200 -5.07 -2.09 -38.38
N ASP A 201 -4.83 -2.80 -39.48
CA ASP A 201 -5.39 -4.13 -39.75
C ASP A 201 -6.93 -4.19 -39.57
N GLY A 202 -7.64 -3.14 -40.02
CA GLY A 202 -9.10 -3.02 -39.92
C GLY A 202 -9.65 -2.68 -38.53
N ARG A 203 -8.78 -2.32 -37.57
CA ARG A 203 -9.16 -1.90 -36.22
C ARG A 203 -8.72 -0.46 -35.94
N ASN A 204 -9.59 0.31 -35.30
CA ASN A 204 -9.29 1.67 -34.86
C ASN A 204 -8.54 1.67 -33.54
N TYR A 205 -7.48 2.48 -33.46
CA TYR A 205 -6.65 2.68 -32.29
C TYR A 205 -6.60 4.16 -31.93
N GLN A 206 -6.65 4.46 -30.65
CA GLN A 206 -6.21 5.74 -30.13
C GLN A 206 -4.67 5.75 -30.14
N VAL A 207 -4.10 6.76 -30.78
CA VAL A 207 -2.66 6.92 -30.94
C VAL A 207 -2.19 8.09 -30.12
N PHE A 208 -1.16 7.86 -29.31
CA PHE A 208 -0.42 8.88 -28.60
C PHE A 208 0.98 8.98 -29.21
N GLU A 209 1.28 10.12 -29.83
CA GLU A 209 2.54 10.34 -30.52
C GLU A 209 3.41 11.34 -29.76
N ARG A 210 4.65 10.94 -29.48
CA ARG A 210 5.67 11.76 -28.84
C ARG A 210 6.88 11.85 -29.74
N ASN A 211 7.39 13.05 -29.89
CA ASN A 211 8.58 13.30 -30.68
C ASN A 211 9.67 13.84 -29.74
N TYR A 212 10.89 13.39 -29.97
CA TYR A 212 12.05 13.75 -29.20
C TYR A 212 13.26 14.03 -30.11
N ALA A 213 14.13 14.90 -29.64
CA ALA A 213 15.51 15.02 -30.09
C ALA A 213 16.33 14.12 -29.18
N LEU A 214 16.88 13.05 -29.76
CA LEU A 214 17.83 12.17 -29.11
C LEU A 214 19.22 12.57 -29.60
N ILE A 215 20.10 12.96 -28.67
CA ILE A 215 21.45 13.46 -28.98
C ILE A 215 22.45 12.54 -28.26
N PRO A 216 23.16 11.66 -28.97
CA PRO A 216 24.21 10.83 -28.40
C PRO A 216 25.36 11.68 -27.84
N GLU A 217 25.92 11.30 -26.70
CA GLU A 217 27.06 11.98 -26.06
C GLU A 217 28.42 11.31 -26.35
#